data_AF-A0A6A6N8G2-F1
#
_entry.id   AF-A0A6A6N8G2-F1
#
_cell.length_a   1.000
_cell.length_b   1.000
_cell.length_c   1.000
_cell.angle_alpha   90.00
_cell.angle_beta   90.00
_cell.angle_gamma   90.00
#
_symmetry.space_group_name_H-M   'P 1'
#
loop_
_entity.id
_entity.type
_entity.pdbx_description
1 polymer ?
#
loop_
_entity_poly.entity_id
_entity_poly.type
_entity_poly.pdbx_seq_one_letter_code
_entity_poly.pdbx_strand_id
1 'polypeptide(L)'
;METNGSTLVHQALEVQCKESEREALLKFKEGFKNHFGYFSSWKAEEDCCQWERVGCNNETGHVIALDLQGDKGAVTLQLQANNLDWLRGLSSLKFLDLGGVDLSKDSHWLEAINMLPSLKELGLFACKLQNLPDSLSYVNFTSLENLLSKFGATSYLENQNLCGPPLSKNCLERESYGAPDCPKMELQERSRSSEEETGNGMGIPPFYISMALGFIIGFWGFWTPLLLNTSWRHAYFKFLGSMIDEIYVRVVVGVAKLQRKLQSQRQGE
;
A
#
# COMPACT_ATOMS: atom_id res chain seq x y z
N MET A 1 -18.80 28.08 61.63
CA MET A 1 -19.88 28.20 60.64
C MET A 1 -19.22 28.47 59.30
N GLU A 2 -19.16 27.43 58.46
CA GLU A 2 -19.66 27.41 57.07
C GLU A 2 -19.84 28.78 56.38
N THR A 3 -19.49 29.01 55.10
CA THR A 3 -19.37 28.10 53.95
C THR A 3 -18.65 28.76 52.76
N ASN A 4 -17.83 27.95 52.07
CA ASN A 4 -17.76 27.67 50.62
C ASN A 4 -17.94 28.78 49.56
N GLY A 5 -16.95 28.85 48.68
CA GLY A 5 -17.06 29.33 47.30
C GLY A 5 -16.08 28.57 46.40
N SER A 6 -16.37 27.29 46.14
CA SER A 6 -15.66 26.43 45.19
C SER A 6 -15.82 26.97 43.77
N THR A 7 -14.72 27.45 43.17
CA THR A 7 -14.64 27.67 41.73
C THR A 7 -14.24 26.34 41.08
N LEU A 8 -15.25 25.52 40.81
CA LEU A 8 -15.17 24.42 39.86
C LEU A 8 -14.85 25.02 38.48
N VAL A 9 -13.56 25.13 38.15
CA VAL A 9 -13.16 25.08 36.75
C VAL A 9 -13.43 23.64 36.34
N HIS A 10 -14.49 23.44 35.56
CA HIS A 10 -14.66 22.26 34.73
C HIS A 10 -13.40 22.11 33.87
N GLN A 11 -12.38 21.42 34.38
CA GLN A 11 -11.48 20.68 33.51
C GLN A 11 -12.37 19.64 32.85
N ALA A 12 -12.71 19.87 31.57
CA ALA A 12 -13.09 18.76 30.72
C ALA A 12 -11.98 17.73 30.87
N LEU A 13 -12.31 16.57 31.44
CA LEU A 13 -11.38 15.47 31.54
C LEU A 13 -11.04 15.10 30.10
N GLU A 14 -9.91 15.58 29.59
CA GLU A 14 -9.45 15.22 28.25
C GLU A 14 -9.25 13.70 28.28
N VAL A 15 -10.12 12.98 27.56
CA VAL A 15 -10.08 11.53 27.50
C VAL A 15 -8.90 11.16 26.62
N GLN A 16 -7.79 10.78 27.26
CA GLN A 16 -6.54 10.41 26.59
C GLN A 16 -6.41 8.90 26.40
N CYS A 17 -5.65 8.51 25.38
CA CYS A 17 -5.29 7.11 25.16
C CYS A 17 -4.68 6.48 26.41
N LYS A 18 -5.07 5.23 26.69
CA LYS A 18 -4.47 4.45 27.77
C LYS A 18 -2.99 4.19 27.50
N GLU A 19 -2.15 4.52 28.49
CA GLU A 19 -0.71 4.30 28.46
C GLU A 19 -0.32 2.89 28.01
N SER A 20 -0.94 1.87 28.60
CA SER A 20 -0.67 0.46 28.28
C SER A 20 -1.00 0.10 26.84
N GLU A 21 -2.04 0.71 26.26
CA GLU A 21 -2.44 0.48 24.87
C GLU A 21 -1.52 1.23 23.92
N ARG A 22 -1.12 2.47 24.27
CA ARG A 22 -0.11 3.23 23.52
C ARG A 22 1.21 2.47 23.47
N GLU A 23 1.71 1.96 24.59
CA GLU A 23 2.95 1.16 24.64
C GLU A 23 2.83 -0.12 23.81
N ALA A 24 1.68 -0.80 23.84
CA ALA A 24 1.45 -1.99 23.02
C ALA A 24 1.53 -1.67 21.53
N LEU A 25 0.96 -0.53 21.10
CA LEU A 25 1.03 -0.07 19.71
C LEU A 25 2.45 0.42 19.32
N LEU A 26 3.23 0.99 20.23
CA LEU A 26 4.64 1.33 19.95
C LEU A 26 5.50 0.07 19.81
N LYS A 27 5.30 -0.94 20.67
CA LYS A 27 5.93 -2.26 20.51
C LYS A 27 5.53 -2.92 19.19
N PHE A 28 4.27 -2.75 18.80
CA PHE A 28 3.76 -3.22 17.51
C PHE A 28 4.52 -2.59 16.34
N LYS A 29 4.70 -1.26 16.34
CA LYS A 29 5.46 -0.53 15.32
C LYS A 29 6.88 -1.08 15.16
N GLU A 30 7.56 -1.45 16.25
CA GLU A 30 8.90 -2.05 16.22
C GLU A 30 8.93 -3.45 15.57
N GLY A 31 7.79 -4.14 15.53
CA GLY A 31 7.65 -5.48 14.98
C GLY A 31 7.76 -5.58 13.45
N PHE A 32 7.69 -4.46 12.72
CA PHE A 32 7.70 -4.43 11.25
C PHE A 32 9.06 -4.08 10.68
N LYS A 33 9.56 -4.86 9.72
CA LYS A 33 10.88 -4.58 9.12
C LYS A 33 10.87 -3.56 7.98
N ASN A 34 9.72 -3.14 7.46
CA ASN A 34 9.63 -2.12 6.39
C ASN A 34 8.44 -1.19 6.64
N HIS A 35 8.71 0.02 7.11
CA HIS A 35 7.69 0.89 7.69
C HIS A 35 7.08 1.90 6.71
N PHE A 36 7.39 1.87 5.40
CA PHE A 36 7.02 2.80 4.29
C PHE A 36 6.06 3.99 4.61
N GLY A 37 6.34 4.79 5.63
CA GLY A 37 5.43 5.83 6.14
C GLY A 37 4.14 5.36 6.84
N TYR A 38 3.85 4.06 7.00
CA TYR A 38 2.59 3.53 7.58
C TYR A 38 2.31 4.04 9.00
N PHE A 39 3.39 4.19 9.78
CA PHE A 39 3.35 4.62 11.18
C PHE A 39 3.92 6.03 11.33
N SER A 40 3.86 6.86 10.28
CA SER A 40 4.46 8.20 10.28
C SER A 40 3.83 9.13 11.33
N SER A 41 2.53 8.98 11.60
CA SER A 41 1.84 9.72 12.66
C SER A 41 2.08 9.16 14.07
N TRP A 42 2.66 7.96 14.21
CA TRP A 42 2.77 7.26 15.50
C TRP A 42 3.99 7.76 16.25
N LYS A 43 3.81 8.83 17.04
CA LYS A 43 4.84 9.46 17.87
C LYS A 43 4.64 9.12 19.33
N ALA A 44 5.71 8.79 20.05
CA ALA A 44 5.62 8.30 21.42
C ALA A 44 5.10 9.37 22.40
N GLU A 45 5.30 10.64 22.06
CA GLU A 45 4.95 11.83 22.84
C GLU A 45 3.51 12.31 22.59
N GLU A 46 2.83 11.77 21.58
CA GLU A 46 1.47 12.17 21.20
C GLU A 46 0.43 11.14 21.66
N ASP A 47 -0.82 11.59 21.79
CA ASP A 47 -1.94 10.72 22.12
C ASP A 47 -2.19 9.72 20.97
N CYS A 48 -2.23 8.42 21.30
CA CYS A 48 -2.42 7.36 20.31
C CYS A 48 -3.75 7.46 19.58
N CYS A 49 -4.76 8.09 20.18
CA CYS A 49 -6.06 8.32 19.56
C CYS A 49 -6.03 9.36 18.44
N GLN A 50 -4.92 10.09 18.30
CA GLN A 50 -4.67 11.01 17.18
C GLN A 50 -3.85 10.37 16.07
N TRP A 51 -3.41 9.12 16.24
CA TRP A 51 -2.65 8.43 15.22
C TRP A 51 -3.56 8.01 14.06
N GLU A 52 -3.04 8.15 12.85
CA GLU A 52 -3.65 7.60 11.65
C GLU A 52 -3.89 6.10 11.86
N ARG A 53 -5.08 5.64 11.47
CA ARG A 53 -5.54 4.24 11.56
C ARG A 53 -5.81 3.69 12.96
N VAL A 54 -5.67 4.49 14.00
CA VAL A 54 -6.07 4.13 15.37
C VAL A 54 -7.40 4.81 15.70
N GLY A 55 -8.41 4.02 16.03
CA GLY A 55 -9.71 4.52 16.51
C GLY A 55 -9.88 4.24 17.99
N CYS A 56 -10.22 5.28 18.75
CA CYS A 56 -10.48 5.19 20.19
C CYS A 56 -11.95 5.40 20.55
N ASN A 57 -12.32 4.95 21.74
CA ASN A 57 -13.56 5.32 22.38
C ASN A 57 -13.42 6.72 23.00
N ASN A 58 -14.27 7.65 22.58
CA ASN A 58 -14.26 9.05 22.99
C ASN A 58 -14.60 9.27 24.49
N GLU A 59 -15.16 8.27 25.17
CA GLU A 59 -15.51 8.35 26.60
C GLU A 59 -14.43 7.75 27.50
N THR A 60 -13.73 6.71 27.03
CA THR A 60 -12.83 5.91 27.88
C THR A 60 -11.36 5.98 27.48
N GLY A 61 -11.07 6.44 26.26
CA GLY A 61 -9.71 6.50 25.71
C GLY A 61 -9.15 5.14 25.31
N HIS A 62 -9.99 4.10 25.31
CA HIS A 62 -9.58 2.76 24.88
C HIS A 62 -9.54 2.65 23.36
N VAL A 63 -8.53 2.00 22.82
CA VAL A 63 -8.41 1.64 21.40
C VAL A 63 -9.48 0.60 21.06
N ILE A 64 -10.35 0.94 20.12
CA ILE A 64 -11.46 0.10 19.66
C ILE A 64 -11.35 -0.30 18.19
N ALA A 65 -10.55 0.41 17.40
CA ALA A 65 -10.34 0.11 15.99
C ALA A 65 -8.87 0.26 15.61
N LEU A 66 -8.37 -0.67 14.82
CA LEU A 66 -7.03 -0.60 14.23
C LEU A 66 -7.10 -1.09 12.78
N ASP A 67 -6.78 -0.20 11.84
CA ASP A 67 -6.87 -0.47 10.40
C ASP A 67 -5.50 -0.40 9.72
N LEU A 68 -4.91 -1.54 9.43
CA LEU A 68 -3.60 -1.62 8.78
C LEU A 68 -3.69 -2.09 7.33
N GLN A 69 -4.91 -2.09 6.78
CA GLN A 69 -5.13 -2.41 5.38
C GLN A 69 -4.29 -1.47 4.51
N GLY A 70 -3.44 -2.07 3.68
CA GLY A 70 -2.69 -1.33 2.68
C GLY A 70 -3.57 -0.77 1.57
N ASP A 71 -3.11 0.29 0.93
CA ASP A 71 -3.85 0.93 -0.16
C ASP A 71 -4.01 -0.05 -1.35
N LYS A 72 -5.25 -0.28 -1.79
CA LYS A 72 -5.67 -1.38 -2.70
C LYS A 72 -5.07 -1.31 -4.12
N GLY A 73 -4.20 -0.36 -4.40
CA GLY A 73 -3.53 -0.17 -5.69
C GLY A 73 -2.01 -0.17 -5.63
N ALA A 74 -1.40 -0.20 -4.44
CA ALA A 74 0.03 -0.40 -4.29
C ALA A 74 0.28 -1.88 -4.11
N VAL A 75 1.15 -2.48 -4.93
CA VAL A 75 1.71 -3.81 -4.66
C VAL A 75 2.17 -3.79 -3.20
N THR A 76 1.48 -4.52 -2.32
CA THR A 76 1.66 -4.53 -0.85
C THR A 76 3.00 -5.18 -0.52
N LEU A 77 4.06 -4.47 -0.86
CA LEU A 77 5.41 -4.86 -0.59
C LEU A 77 5.70 -4.48 0.88
N GLN A 78 5.55 -5.49 1.75
CA GLN A 78 6.52 -5.81 2.82
C GLN A 78 6.24 -5.35 4.26
N LEU A 79 5.00 -5.14 4.70
CA LEU A 79 4.73 -5.17 6.15
C LEU A 79 4.74 -6.62 6.62
N GLN A 80 5.82 -7.04 7.27
CA GLN A 80 5.95 -8.37 7.89
C GLN A 80 5.88 -8.24 9.39
N ALA A 81 4.94 -8.94 10.03
CA ALA A 81 4.88 -9.08 11.47
C ALA A 81 5.57 -10.39 11.89
N ASN A 82 6.35 -10.35 12.97
CA ASN A 82 6.99 -11.55 13.51
C ASN A 82 6.09 -12.30 14.51
N ASN A 83 5.22 -11.58 15.23
CA ASN A 83 4.19 -12.14 16.10
C ASN A 83 3.04 -11.13 16.33
N LEU A 84 1.95 -11.61 16.95
CA LEU A 84 0.77 -10.81 17.33
C LEU A 84 0.60 -10.59 18.84
N ASP A 85 1.64 -10.76 19.65
CA ASP A 85 1.55 -10.69 21.13
C ASP A 85 1.10 -9.31 21.66
N TRP A 86 1.38 -8.25 20.92
CA TRP A 86 0.96 -6.87 21.24
C TRP A 86 -0.57 -6.72 21.28
N LEU A 87 -1.34 -7.57 20.58
CA LEU A 87 -2.81 -7.56 20.62
C LEU A 87 -3.34 -7.81 22.04
N ARG A 88 -2.58 -8.52 22.88
CA ARG A 88 -2.98 -8.81 24.27
C ARG A 88 -3.18 -7.52 25.09
N GLY A 89 -2.51 -6.43 24.72
CA GLY A 89 -2.67 -5.13 25.37
C GLY A 89 -3.97 -4.41 24.99
N LEU A 90 -4.62 -4.79 23.88
CA LEU A 90 -5.75 -4.08 23.26
C LEU A 90 -7.08 -4.78 23.55
N SER A 91 -7.39 -5.00 24.83
CA SER A 91 -8.57 -5.77 25.26
C SER A 91 -9.94 -5.21 24.82
N SER A 92 -10.01 -3.91 24.51
CA SER A 92 -11.22 -3.22 24.06
C SER A 92 -11.41 -3.22 22.53
N LEU A 93 -10.49 -3.83 21.78
CA LEU A 93 -10.49 -3.81 20.33
C LEU A 93 -11.74 -4.51 19.76
N LYS A 94 -12.45 -3.81 18.87
CA LYS A 94 -13.68 -4.27 18.20
C LYS A 94 -13.45 -4.50 16.71
N PHE A 95 -12.62 -3.68 16.08
CA PHE A 95 -12.27 -3.75 14.67
C PHE A 95 -10.76 -3.91 14.52
N LEU A 96 -10.34 -4.95 13.79
CA LEU A 96 -8.93 -5.20 13.46
C LEU A 96 -8.82 -5.57 11.99
N ASP A 97 -8.19 -4.73 11.19
CA ASP A 97 -7.82 -5.07 9.81
C ASP A 97 -6.29 -5.14 9.71
N LEU A 98 -5.76 -6.31 9.35
CA LEU A 98 -4.35 -6.56 9.09
C LEU A 98 -4.10 -6.90 7.62
N GLY A 99 -5.06 -6.66 6.75
CA GLY A 99 -4.99 -7.18 5.41
C GLY A 99 -3.82 -6.63 4.59
N GLY A 100 -3.14 -7.53 3.89
CA GLY A 100 -1.85 -7.26 3.22
C GLY A 100 -0.62 -7.32 4.15
N VAL A 101 -0.80 -7.56 5.46
CA VAL A 101 0.32 -7.81 6.39
C VAL A 101 0.76 -9.27 6.30
N ASP A 102 2.05 -9.49 6.04
CA ASP A 102 2.67 -10.81 5.98
C ASP A 102 2.80 -11.40 7.39
N LEU A 103 1.93 -12.37 7.71
CA LEU A 103 1.87 -13.11 8.97
C LEU A 103 2.52 -14.49 8.85
N SER A 104 3.23 -14.79 7.76
CA SER A 104 3.80 -16.14 7.50
C SER A 104 4.81 -16.61 8.55
N LYS A 105 5.35 -15.71 9.37
CA LYS A 105 6.28 -16.02 10.47
C LYS A 105 5.60 -16.33 11.80
N ASP A 106 4.33 -15.96 11.96
CA ASP A 106 3.60 -16.17 13.20
C ASP A 106 2.79 -17.48 13.12
N SER A 107 3.22 -18.49 13.87
CA SER A 107 2.51 -19.76 14.01
C SER A 107 1.37 -19.74 15.04
N HIS A 108 1.25 -18.67 15.83
CA HIS A 108 0.32 -18.51 16.96
C HIS A 108 -0.68 -17.37 16.75
N TRP A 109 -0.77 -16.81 15.53
CA TRP A 109 -1.63 -15.67 15.21
C TRP A 109 -3.10 -15.88 15.65
N LEU A 110 -3.61 -17.10 15.51
CA LEU A 110 -4.99 -17.43 15.83
C LEU A 110 -5.25 -17.41 17.34
N GLU A 111 -4.27 -17.84 18.15
CA GLU A 111 -4.34 -17.76 19.60
C GLU A 111 -4.38 -16.30 20.06
N ALA A 112 -3.55 -15.44 19.47
CA ALA A 112 -3.54 -14.02 19.79
C ALA A 112 -4.89 -13.34 19.49
N ILE A 113 -5.51 -13.66 18.35
CA ILE A 113 -6.83 -13.15 17.99
C ILE A 113 -7.93 -13.68 18.92
N ASN A 114 -7.86 -14.96 19.31
CA ASN A 114 -8.83 -15.59 20.21
C ASN A 114 -8.84 -14.95 21.61
N MET A 115 -7.73 -14.34 22.03
CA MET A 115 -7.60 -13.66 23.32
C MET A 115 -8.27 -12.28 23.36
N LEU A 116 -8.79 -11.78 22.23
CA LEU A 116 -9.49 -10.50 22.15
C LEU A 116 -10.99 -10.68 22.45
N PRO A 117 -11.47 -10.29 23.65
CA PRO A 117 -12.83 -10.61 24.08
C PRO A 117 -13.90 -9.78 23.34
N SER A 118 -13.54 -8.58 22.88
CA SER A 118 -14.46 -7.59 22.32
C SER A 118 -14.49 -7.57 20.78
N LEU A 119 -13.68 -8.40 20.12
CA LEU A 119 -13.48 -8.33 18.68
C LEU A 119 -14.77 -8.72 17.93
N LYS A 120 -15.21 -7.86 17.02
CA LYS A 120 -16.42 -8.03 16.21
C LYS A 120 -16.11 -8.17 14.72
N GLU A 121 -15.09 -7.47 14.25
CA GLU A 121 -14.70 -7.42 12.85
C GLU A 121 -13.20 -7.71 12.73
N LEU A 122 -12.87 -8.56 11.76
CA LEU A 122 -11.51 -9.02 11.48
C LEU A 122 -11.26 -9.00 9.97
N GLY A 123 -10.17 -8.38 9.55
CA GLY A 123 -9.64 -8.41 8.19
C GLY A 123 -8.27 -9.08 8.17
N LEU A 124 -8.15 -10.18 7.43
CA LEU A 124 -6.90 -10.94 7.22
C LEU A 124 -6.71 -11.26 5.73
N PHE A 125 -7.20 -10.40 4.84
CA PHE A 125 -7.08 -10.61 3.41
C PHE A 125 -5.60 -10.55 3.01
N ALA A 126 -5.15 -11.42 2.11
CA ALA A 126 -3.79 -11.42 1.58
C ALA A 126 -2.65 -11.44 2.64
N CYS A 127 -2.86 -12.10 3.78
CA CYS A 127 -1.87 -12.14 4.88
C CYS A 127 -0.80 -13.25 4.76
N LYS A 128 -0.80 -14.00 3.66
CA LYS A 128 0.06 -15.19 3.43
C LYS A 128 0.00 -16.22 4.56
N LEU A 129 -1.18 -16.41 5.14
CA LEU A 129 -1.40 -17.44 6.15
C LEU A 129 -1.15 -18.81 5.52
N GLN A 130 -0.24 -19.59 6.10
CA GLN A 130 0.11 -20.93 5.64
C GLN A 130 -0.34 -21.95 6.68
N ASN A 131 -1.32 -22.78 6.29
CA ASN A 131 -1.95 -23.79 7.13
C ASN A 131 -2.60 -23.24 8.42
N LEU A 132 -3.64 -23.89 8.90
CA LEU A 132 -4.04 -23.72 10.29
C LEU A 132 -2.95 -24.37 11.16
N PRO A 133 -2.59 -23.81 12.33
CA PRO A 133 -1.49 -24.35 13.14
C PRO A 133 -1.66 -25.86 13.38
N ASP A 134 -0.67 -26.67 13.01
CA ASP A 134 -0.68 -28.13 13.20
C ASP A 134 -0.79 -28.54 14.69
N SER A 135 -0.61 -27.59 15.63
CA SER A 135 -0.76 -27.81 17.08
C SER A 135 -2.21 -28.02 17.54
N LEU A 136 -3.17 -28.12 16.62
CA LEU A 136 -4.57 -28.43 16.92
C LEU A 136 -4.81 -29.86 17.44
N SER A 137 -3.77 -30.67 17.62
CA SER A 137 -3.91 -31.91 18.39
C SER A 137 -4.32 -31.68 19.87
N TYR A 138 -4.21 -30.44 20.38
CA TYR A 138 -4.47 -30.10 21.78
C TYR A 138 -5.60 -29.08 22.02
N VAL A 139 -6.21 -28.50 20.96
CA VAL A 139 -7.27 -27.49 21.10
C VAL A 139 -8.57 -28.05 20.56
N ASN A 140 -9.66 -27.96 21.33
CA ASN A 140 -10.99 -28.37 20.89
C ASN A 140 -11.32 -27.70 19.55
N PHE A 141 -11.42 -28.49 18.46
CA PHE A 141 -11.79 -28.03 17.11
C PHE A 141 -13.05 -27.14 17.10
N THR A 142 -13.96 -27.38 18.05
CA THR A 142 -15.15 -26.54 18.28
C THR A 142 -14.81 -25.08 18.53
N SER A 143 -13.73 -24.75 19.25
CA SER A 143 -13.36 -23.36 19.54
C SER A 143 -12.79 -22.64 18.33
N LEU A 144 -12.12 -23.37 17.43
CA LEU A 144 -11.53 -22.82 16.21
C LEU A 144 -12.57 -22.64 15.12
N GLU A 145 -13.44 -23.63 14.91
CA GLU A 145 -14.61 -23.48 14.03
C GLU A 145 -15.50 -22.34 14.52
N ASN A 146 -15.73 -22.22 15.84
CA ASN A 146 -16.47 -21.08 16.40
C ASN A 146 -15.76 -19.75 16.15
N LEU A 147 -14.44 -19.68 16.24
CA LEU A 147 -13.68 -18.46 16.00
C LEU A 147 -13.66 -18.06 14.51
N LEU A 148 -13.43 -19.01 13.62
CA LEU A 148 -13.41 -18.76 12.18
C LEU A 148 -14.84 -18.52 11.63
N SER A 149 -15.87 -19.16 12.20
CA SER A 149 -17.27 -18.89 11.85
C SER A 149 -17.80 -17.58 12.43
N LYS A 150 -17.13 -17.01 13.44
CA LYS A 150 -17.41 -15.67 13.95
C LYS A 150 -17.19 -14.59 12.88
N PHE A 151 -16.30 -14.86 11.93
CA PHE A 151 -15.93 -13.93 10.86
C PHE A 151 -16.31 -14.49 9.48
N GLY A 152 -16.60 -13.62 8.53
CA GLY A 152 -16.99 -14.04 7.18
C GLY A 152 -15.82 -14.63 6.39
N ALA A 153 -16.09 -15.52 5.44
CA ALA A 153 -15.06 -16.07 4.55
C ALA A 153 -14.30 -14.98 3.77
N THR A 154 -14.95 -13.83 3.53
CA THR A 154 -14.35 -12.65 2.88
C THR A 154 -13.16 -12.07 3.65
N SER A 155 -13.13 -12.21 4.98
CA SER A 155 -12.03 -11.75 5.83
C SER A 155 -10.72 -12.48 5.55
N TYR A 156 -10.77 -13.66 4.94
CA TYR A 156 -9.62 -14.54 4.73
C TYR A 156 -9.24 -14.69 3.26
N LEU A 157 -9.80 -13.86 2.36
CA LEU A 157 -9.52 -13.94 0.93
C LEU A 157 -8.02 -13.80 0.62
N GLU A 158 -7.60 -14.40 -0.50
CA GLU A 158 -6.22 -14.36 -0.99
C GLU A 158 -5.16 -15.00 -0.07
N ASN A 159 -5.57 -15.81 0.91
CA ASN A 159 -4.68 -16.73 1.63
C ASN A 159 -4.66 -18.10 0.93
N GLN A 160 -3.72 -18.29 0.00
CA GLN A 160 -3.70 -19.42 -0.94
C GLN A 160 -3.68 -20.81 -0.28
N ASN A 161 -3.13 -20.93 0.94
CA ASN A 161 -2.94 -22.20 1.65
C ASN A 161 -3.89 -22.38 2.85
N LEU A 162 -4.93 -21.53 2.98
CA LEU A 162 -5.87 -21.59 4.10
C LEU A 162 -7.11 -22.41 3.68
N CYS A 163 -7.24 -23.63 4.21
CA CYS A 163 -8.41 -24.49 3.98
C CYS A 163 -8.72 -25.40 5.18
N GLY A 164 -9.94 -25.96 5.18
CA GLY A 164 -10.50 -26.77 6.26
C GLY A 164 -11.70 -26.08 6.90
N PRO A 165 -12.72 -26.80 7.39
CA PRO A 165 -13.91 -26.21 8.01
C PRO A 165 -13.52 -25.15 9.06
N PRO A 166 -14.17 -23.97 9.08
CA PRO A 166 -15.33 -23.52 8.32
C PRO A 166 -15.00 -22.88 6.95
N LEU A 167 -13.74 -22.93 6.53
CA LEU A 167 -13.27 -22.49 5.22
C LEU A 167 -13.42 -23.66 4.23
N SER A 168 -13.83 -23.36 2.99
CA SER A 168 -14.07 -24.42 1.98
C SER A 168 -12.82 -25.29 1.82
N LYS A 169 -13.01 -26.62 1.77
CA LYS A 169 -11.92 -27.61 1.69
C LYS A 169 -11.15 -27.58 0.37
N ASN A 170 -11.60 -26.81 -0.62
CA ASN A 170 -10.98 -26.77 -1.92
C ASN A 170 -9.77 -25.81 -1.92
N CYS A 171 -8.75 -26.12 -1.11
CA CYS A 171 -7.38 -25.83 -1.51
C CYS A 171 -7.14 -26.61 -2.80
N LEU A 172 -6.72 -25.94 -3.88
CA LEU A 172 -6.59 -26.48 -5.24
C LEU A 172 -5.90 -27.85 -5.27
N GLU A 173 -6.68 -28.93 -5.21
CA GLU A 173 -6.29 -30.21 -5.76
C GLU A 173 -6.45 -30.08 -7.27
N ARG A 174 -5.31 -30.00 -7.95
CA ARG A 174 -5.21 -29.77 -9.38
C ARG A 174 -5.98 -30.87 -10.14
N GLU A 175 -6.83 -30.40 -11.05
CA GLU A 175 -7.49 -31.09 -12.18
C GLU A 175 -8.67 -32.04 -11.89
N SER A 176 -9.86 -31.65 -12.39
CA SER A 176 -10.73 -32.45 -13.30
C SER A 176 -12.20 -31.98 -13.24
N TYR A 177 -12.69 -31.47 -14.39
CA TYR A 177 -14.08 -31.33 -14.83
C TYR A 177 -15.21 -31.01 -13.80
N GLY A 178 -15.66 -29.75 -13.82
CA GLY A 178 -17.08 -29.37 -13.74
C GLY A 178 -17.82 -29.54 -12.41
N ALA A 179 -18.04 -28.43 -11.70
CA ALA A 179 -19.17 -28.26 -10.79
C ALA A 179 -19.84 -26.88 -11.01
N PRO A 180 -21.17 -26.81 -11.22
CA PRO A 180 -21.86 -25.59 -11.58
C PRO A 180 -22.54 -24.97 -10.34
N ASP A 181 -21.87 -24.09 -9.59
CA ASP A 181 -22.58 -23.08 -8.76
C ASP A 181 -21.71 -22.02 -8.04
N CYS A 182 -20.53 -21.67 -8.57
CA CYS A 182 -19.86 -20.44 -8.10
C CYS A 182 -20.32 -19.26 -8.96
N PRO A 183 -20.92 -18.19 -8.37
CA PRO A 183 -21.12 -16.93 -9.07
C PRO A 183 -19.75 -16.42 -9.54
N LYS A 184 -19.52 -16.38 -10.85
CA LYS A 184 -18.35 -15.73 -11.43
C LYS A 184 -18.49 -14.23 -11.18
N MET A 185 -17.82 -13.73 -10.14
CA MET A 185 -17.54 -12.30 -10.05
C MET A 185 -16.30 -12.05 -10.92
N GLU A 186 -16.48 -11.35 -12.03
CA GLU A 186 -15.40 -11.00 -12.95
C GLU A 186 -14.39 -10.09 -12.23
N LEU A 187 -13.29 -10.68 -11.75
CA LEU A 187 -12.06 -9.97 -11.43
C LEU A 187 -11.06 -10.23 -12.55
N GLN A 188 -10.68 -9.15 -13.21
CA GLN A 188 -9.72 -9.12 -14.31
C GLN A 188 -8.29 -9.27 -13.75
N GLU A 189 -7.88 -10.51 -13.47
CA GLU A 189 -6.50 -10.84 -13.07
C GLU A 189 -5.77 -11.46 -14.28
N ARG A 190 -4.89 -10.66 -14.90
CA ARG A 190 -4.03 -11.06 -16.02
C ARG A 190 -2.70 -11.60 -15.47
N SER A 191 -2.64 -12.88 -15.11
CA SER A 191 -1.35 -13.57 -14.90
C SER A 191 -0.99 -14.40 -16.14
N ARG A 192 0.25 -14.22 -16.62
CA ARG A 192 0.82 -14.85 -17.81
C ARG A 192 2.01 -15.69 -17.39
N SER A 193 1.87 -17.02 -17.42
CA SER A 193 3.00 -17.93 -17.55
C SER A 193 2.76 -18.81 -18.76
N SER A 194 3.73 -18.75 -19.65
CA SER A 194 3.88 -19.42 -20.93
C SER A 194 3.93 -20.93 -20.82
N GLU A 195 3.16 -21.62 -21.66
CA GLU A 195 3.67 -22.64 -22.57
C GLU A 195 2.72 -22.75 -23.78
N GLU A 196 3.34 -22.88 -24.94
CA GLU A 196 2.76 -22.76 -26.28
C GLU A 196 1.93 -23.99 -26.64
N GLU A 197 0.87 -23.79 -27.43
CA GLU A 197 0.47 -24.70 -28.52
C GLU A 197 -0.60 -23.98 -29.38
N THR A 198 -0.12 -23.45 -30.51
CA THR A 198 -0.80 -23.29 -31.81
C THR A 198 -2.18 -22.59 -31.88
N GLY A 199 -2.19 -21.28 -32.18
CA GLY A 199 -3.37 -20.59 -32.72
C GLY A 199 -3.45 -19.08 -32.44
N ASN A 200 -3.48 -18.28 -33.51
CA ASN A 200 -3.71 -16.82 -33.62
C ASN A 200 -4.08 -16.00 -32.35
N GLY A 201 -3.30 -14.94 -32.11
CA GLY A 201 -3.84 -13.66 -31.64
C GLY A 201 -3.44 -13.22 -30.23
N MET A 202 -2.23 -12.67 -30.09
CA MET A 202 -1.82 -11.89 -28.92
C MET A 202 -2.73 -10.64 -28.81
N GLY A 203 -3.57 -10.59 -27.78
CA GLY A 203 -4.49 -9.48 -27.48
C GLY A 203 -3.79 -8.20 -27.04
N ILE A 204 -3.04 -7.57 -27.95
CA ILE A 204 -2.65 -6.17 -27.86
C ILE A 204 -3.66 -5.40 -28.74
N PRO A 205 -4.33 -4.37 -28.20
CA PRO A 205 -5.26 -3.57 -29.00
C PRO A 205 -4.56 -3.04 -30.26
N PRO A 206 -5.21 -3.09 -31.44
CA PRO A 206 -4.59 -2.69 -32.72
C PRO A 206 -4.01 -1.28 -32.72
N PHE A 207 -4.56 -0.37 -31.90
CA PHE A 207 -4.07 1.00 -31.75
C PHE A 207 -2.70 1.08 -31.05
N TYR A 208 -2.38 0.15 -30.15
CA TYR A 208 -1.10 0.16 -29.43
C TYR A 208 0.02 -0.40 -30.31
N ILE A 209 -0.32 -1.36 -31.18
CA ILE A 209 0.59 -1.89 -32.20
C ILE A 209 0.94 -0.77 -33.19
N SER A 210 -0.05 0.01 -33.66
CA SER A 210 0.22 1.14 -34.55
C SER A 210 1.02 2.25 -33.87
N MET A 211 0.77 2.55 -32.60
CA MET A 211 1.53 3.52 -31.83
C MET A 211 2.99 3.09 -31.62
N ALA A 212 3.23 1.83 -31.27
CA ALA A 212 4.57 1.28 -31.07
C ALA A 212 5.36 1.23 -32.38
N LEU A 213 4.74 0.75 -33.47
CA LEU A 213 5.37 0.73 -34.79
C LEU A 213 5.64 2.14 -35.30
N GLY A 214 4.72 3.09 -35.07
CA GLY A 214 4.91 4.49 -35.43
C GLY A 214 6.08 5.14 -34.68
N PHE A 215 6.22 4.87 -33.38
CA PHE A 215 7.35 5.35 -32.59
C PHE A 215 8.68 4.76 -33.09
N ILE A 216 8.72 3.45 -33.37
CA ILE A 216 9.92 2.80 -33.88
C ILE A 216 10.30 3.36 -35.26
N ILE A 217 9.36 3.44 -36.20
CA ILE A 217 9.65 3.93 -37.54
C ILE A 217 10.07 5.41 -37.51
N GLY A 218 9.41 6.25 -36.70
CA GLY A 218 9.73 7.67 -36.58
C GLY A 218 11.07 7.93 -35.87
N PHE A 219 11.28 7.29 -34.72
CA PHE A 219 12.47 7.48 -33.90
C PHE A 219 13.72 6.95 -34.62
N TRP A 220 13.65 5.73 -35.14
CA TRP A 220 14.78 5.11 -35.84
C TRP A 220 14.93 5.63 -37.27
N GLY A 221 13.86 6.00 -37.97
CA GLY A 221 13.95 6.55 -39.33
C GLY A 221 14.70 7.89 -39.38
N PHE A 222 14.59 8.72 -38.35
CA PHE A 222 15.30 9.99 -38.27
C PHE A 222 16.71 9.86 -37.67
N TRP A 223 16.87 9.05 -36.62
CA TRP A 223 18.15 8.93 -35.90
C TRP A 223 19.14 7.97 -36.57
N THR A 224 18.67 6.91 -37.23
CA THR A 224 19.55 5.90 -37.83
C THR A 224 20.42 6.45 -38.97
N PRO A 225 19.91 7.26 -39.91
CA PRO A 225 20.75 7.90 -40.92
C PRO A 225 21.78 8.87 -40.31
N LEU A 226 21.40 9.54 -39.21
CA LEU A 226 22.23 10.51 -38.52
C LEU A 226 23.40 9.86 -37.76
N LEU A 227 23.19 8.63 -37.26
CA LEU A 227 24.19 7.85 -36.51
C LEU A 227 25.10 7.00 -37.40
N LEU A 228 24.60 6.49 -38.54
CA LEU A 228 25.36 5.59 -39.41
C LEU A 228 26.12 6.31 -40.53
N ASN A 229 25.67 7.49 -40.99
CA ASN A 229 26.36 8.21 -42.05
C ASN A 229 27.20 9.36 -41.49
N THR A 230 28.51 9.14 -41.41
CA THR A 230 29.48 10.13 -40.93
C THR A 230 29.43 11.44 -41.72
N SER A 231 29.02 11.43 -42.98
CA SER A 231 28.90 12.64 -43.81
C SER A 231 27.70 13.50 -43.40
N TRP A 232 26.57 12.87 -43.10
CA TRP A 232 25.35 13.56 -42.66
C TRP A 232 25.48 14.05 -41.23
N ARG A 233 26.13 13.26 -40.37
CA ARG A 233 26.49 13.67 -39.00
C ARG A 233 27.27 14.98 -39.00
N HIS A 234 28.32 15.08 -39.80
CA HIS A 234 29.13 16.30 -39.89
C HIS A 234 28.34 17.47 -40.51
N ALA A 235 27.54 17.24 -41.56
CA ALA A 235 26.72 18.29 -42.16
C ALA A 235 25.67 18.83 -41.17
N TYR A 236 25.03 17.95 -40.40
CA TYR A 236 24.05 18.30 -39.37
C TYR A 236 24.68 19.11 -38.22
N PHE A 237 25.80 18.65 -37.65
CA PHE A 237 26.49 19.40 -36.60
C PHE A 237 27.04 20.74 -37.10
N LYS A 238 27.53 20.80 -38.34
CA LYS A 238 27.97 22.05 -38.96
C LYS A 238 26.81 23.03 -39.14
N PHE A 239 25.64 22.55 -39.55
CA PHE A 239 24.43 23.36 -39.67
C PHE A 239 23.95 23.87 -38.31
N LEU A 240 23.82 22.99 -37.30
CA LEU A 240 23.43 23.39 -35.95
C LEU A 240 24.41 24.38 -35.34
N GLY A 241 25.72 24.15 -35.47
CA GLY A 241 26.75 25.07 -34.97
C GLY A 241 26.64 26.45 -35.63
N SER A 242 26.47 26.49 -36.96
CA SER A 242 26.31 27.75 -37.70
C SER A 242 25.02 28.50 -37.30
N MET A 243 23.93 27.78 -37.07
CA MET A 243 22.66 28.38 -36.68
C MET A 243 22.72 28.91 -35.23
N ILE A 244 23.36 28.17 -34.32
CA ILE A 244 23.54 28.59 -32.92
C ILE A 244 24.42 29.85 -32.82
N ASP A 245 25.52 29.92 -33.57
CA ASP A 245 26.42 31.09 -33.54
C ASP A 245 25.73 32.35 -34.08
N GLU A 246 24.96 32.24 -35.17
CA GLU A 246 24.21 33.37 -35.72
C GLU A 246 23.13 33.87 -34.74
N ILE A 247 22.40 32.95 -34.10
CA ILE A 247 21.42 33.30 -33.06
C ILE A 247 22.12 33.96 -31.87
N TYR A 248 23.23 33.38 -31.40
CA TYR A 248 24.00 33.90 -30.28
C TYR A 248 24.47 35.33 -30.52
N VAL A 249 25.06 35.62 -31.69
CA VAL A 249 25.50 36.97 -32.06
C VAL A 249 24.33 37.94 -32.15
N ARG A 250 23.19 37.54 -32.76
CA ARG A 250 21.99 38.39 -32.84
C ARG A 250 21.45 38.73 -31.46
N VAL A 251 21.44 37.76 -30.53
CA VAL A 251 21.02 37.97 -29.13
C VAL A 251 22.00 38.89 -28.40
N VAL A 252 23.31 38.61 -28.44
CA VAL A 252 24.33 39.41 -27.76
C VAL A 252 24.33 40.85 -28.25
N VAL A 253 24.28 41.07 -29.58
CA VAL A 253 24.20 42.40 -30.18
C VAL A 253 22.87 43.08 -29.84
N GLY A 254 21.77 42.33 -29.82
CA GLY A 254 20.44 42.82 -29.43
C GLY A 254 20.42 43.31 -27.98
N VAL A 255 20.96 42.51 -27.06
CA VAL A 255 21.11 42.85 -25.63
C VAL A 255 22.01 44.07 -25.47
N ALA A 256 23.15 44.12 -26.15
CA ALA A 256 24.06 45.28 -26.08
C ALA A 256 23.40 46.56 -26.61
N LYS A 257 22.63 46.48 -27.70
CA LYS A 257 21.84 47.62 -28.22
C LYS A 257 20.76 48.07 -27.24
N LEU A 258 20.09 47.12 -26.59
CA LEU A 258 19.06 47.42 -25.58
C LEU A 258 19.66 48.07 -24.33
N GLN A 259 20.80 47.56 -23.84
CA GLN A 259 21.53 48.12 -22.71
C GLN A 259 21.98 49.56 -23.00
N ARG A 260 22.50 49.85 -24.20
CA ARG A 260 22.87 51.22 -24.59
C ARG A 260 21.67 52.16 -24.63
N LYS A 261 20.51 51.69 -25.14
CA LYS A 261 19.26 52.48 -25.11
C LYS A 261 18.85 52.81 -23.67
N LEU A 262 18.87 51.83 -22.77
CA LEU A 262 18.53 52.02 -21.36
C LEU A 262 19.51 52.96 -20.64
N GLN A 263 20.80 52.90 -20.95
CA GLN A 263 21.80 53.85 -20.42
C GLN A 263 21.60 55.26 -20.97
N SER A 264 21.26 55.41 -22.27
CA SER A 264 20.98 56.72 -22.87
C SER A 264 19.72 57.38 -22.31
N GLN A 265 18.69 56.61 -21.96
CA GLN A 265 17.49 57.15 -21.33
C GLN A 265 17.75 57.54 -19.86
N ARG A 266 18.70 56.89 -19.18
CA ARG A 266 19.09 57.22 -17.81
C ARG A 266 19.99 58.47 -17.69
N GLN A 267 20.55 58.98 -18.79
CA GLN A 267 21.39 60.19 -18.81
C GLN A 267 20.65 61.44 -19.34
N GLY A 268 19.36 61.33 -19.65
CA GLY A 268 18.52 62.41 -20.17
C GLY A 268 17.43 62.92 -19.22
N GLU A 269 17.46 62.49 -17.94
CA GLU A 269 16.66 63.03 -16.83
C GLU A 269 17.55 63.84 -15.88
#